data_AF-A0AAN9CEZ4-F1
#
_entry.id   AF-A0AAN9CEZ4-F1
#
_cell.length_a   1.000
_cell.length_b   1.000
_cell.length_c   1.000
_cell.angle_alpha   90.00
_cell.angle_beta   90.00
_cell.angle_gamma   90.00
#
_symmetry.space_group_name_H-M   'P 1'
#
loop_
_entity.id
_entity.type
_entity.pdbx_description
1 polymer ?
#
loop_
_entity_poly.entity_id
_entity_poly.type
_entity_poly.pdbx_seq_one_letter_code
_entity_poly.pdbx_strand_id
1 'polypeptide(L)'
;MDGSFLPLRDAEALLALDRDIKTKPEKRKDLVLTLGLAGGVTLKDTVWRVMKMLLQNDLACKMNWTGLHGKTSFQGLELKNVVAEAIQRNPGCRESTNQEVEHWLRRWLYLAGDREGGRRRRSTVLHHQPHTNT
;
A
#
# COMPACT_ATOMS: atom_id res chain seq x y z
N MET A 1 -17.83 10.66 10.84
CA MET A 1 -16.92 9.57 10.43
C MET A 1 -17.06 9.40 8.93
N ASP A 2 -16.29 10.14 8.14
CA ASP A 2 -16.18 9.95 6.69
C ASP A 2 -14.98 9.01 6.44
N GLY A 3 -15.22 7.71 6.60
CA GLY A 3 -14.36 6.65 6.07
C GLY A 3 -14.81 6.19 4.68
N SER A 4 -15.59 7.00 3.97
CA SER A 4 -16.43 6.58 2.84
C SER A 4 -15.68 6.29 1.54
N PHE A 5 -14.39 6.64 1.47
CA PHE A 5 -13.62 6.65 0.22
C PHE A 5 -12.47 5.63 0.18
N LEU A 6 -12.36 4.77 1.19
CA LEU A 6 -11.40 3.67 1.21
C LEU A 6 -12.09 2.35 0.81
N PRO A 7 -11.41 1.45 0.08
CA PRO A 7 -10.05 1.61 -0.46
C PRO A 7 -10.00 2.53 -1.69
N LEU A 8 -8.86 3.20 -1.89
CA LEU A 8 -8.58 4.02 -3.08
C LEU A 8 -8.45 3.15 -4.33
N ARG A 9 -9.04 3.61 -5.43
CA ARG A 9 -9.22 2.80 -6.65
C ARG A 9 -8.33 3.24 -7.82
N ASP A 10 -7.94 4.50 -7.85
CA ASP A 10 -7.16 5.10 -8.93
C ASP A 10 -6.16 6.15 -8.41
N ALA A 11 -5.29 6.59 -9.32
CA ALA A 11 -4.23 7.54 -9.02
C ALA A 11 -4.77 8.95 -8.74
N GLU A 12 -5.92 9.31 -9.31
CA GLU A 12 -6.52 10.63 -9.09
C GLU A 12 -7.01 10.77 -7.65
N ALA A 13 -7.78 9.78 -7.16
CA ALA A 13 -8.24 9.72 -5.78
C ALA A 13 -7.06 9.68 -4.79
N LEU A 14 -6.01 8.92 -5.13
CA LEU A 14 -4.77 8.88 -4.33
C LEU A 14 -4.11 10.24 -4.20
N LEU A 15 -3.90 10.95 -5.30
CA LEU A 15 -3.24 12.26 -5.31
C LEU A 15 -4.12 13.35 -4.69
N ALA A 16 -5.44 13.26 -4.86
CA ALA A 16 -6.39 14.15 -4.20
C ALA A 16 -6.36 13.97 -2.68
N LEU A 17 -6.37 12.72 -2.19
CA LEU A 17 -6.23 12.43 -0.77
C LEU A 17 -4.88 12.91 -0.23
N ASP A 18 -3.78 12.63 -0.93
CA ASP A 18 -2.43 13.03 -0.52
C ASP A 18 -2.28 14.56 -0.39
N ARG A 19 -2.88 15.32 -1.33
CA ARG A 19 -2.95 16.79 -1.26
C ARG A 19 -3.79 17.27 -0.08
N ASP A 20 -4.93 16.62 0.16
CA ASP A 20 -5.80 17.03 1.26
C ASP A 20 -5.13 16.79 2.62
N ILE A 21 -4.50 15.63 2.86
CA ILE A 21 -3.84 15.36 4.14
C ILE A 21 -2.62 16.25 4.40
N LYS A 22 -1.98 16.77 3.34
CA LYS A 22 -0.92 17.78 3.45
C LYS A 22 -1.43 19.15 3.91
N THR A 23 -2.69 19.48 3.61
CA THR A 23 -3.25 20.82 3.81
C THR A 23 -4.32 20.89 4.90
N LYS A 24 -4.90 19.74 5.29
CA LYS A 24 -6.01 19.64 6.24
C LYS A 24 -5.63 18.72 7.40
N PRO A 25 -5.13 19.26 8.53
CA PRO A 25 -4.69 18.47 9.68
C PRO A 25 -5.76 17.53 10.22
N GLU A 26 -7.02 17.96 10.26
CA GLU A 26 -8.13 17.12 10.73
C GLU A 26 -8.33 15.89 9.83
N LYS A 27 -8.23 16.05 8.51
CA LYS A 27 -8.35 14.91 7.58
C LYS A 27 -7.17 13.94 7.71
N ARG A 28 -5.96 14.47 7.93
CA ARG A 28 -4.77 13.66 8.22
C ARG A 28 -5.00 12.83 9.49
N LYS A 29 -5.44 13.47 10.56
CA LYS A 29 -5.74 12.84 11.86
C LYS A 29 -6.82 11.77 11.72
N ASP A 30 -7.94 12.08 11.08
CA ASP A 30 -9.03 11.13 10.84
C ASP A 30 -8.57 9.91 10.04
N LEU A 31 -7.71 10.11 9.04
CA LEU A 31 -7.15 9.01 8.27
C LEU A 31 -6.20 8.13 9.10
N VAL A 32 -5.33 8.74 9.92
CA VAL A 32 -4.47 8.01 10.88
C VAL A 32 -5.32 7.17 11.83
N LEU A 33 -6.38 7.76 12.41
CA LEU A 33 -7.28 7.07 13.32
C LEU A 33 -7.99 5.90 12.62
N THR A 34 -8.54 6.14 11.44
CA THR A 34 -9.28 5.15 10.64
C THR A 34 -8.38 3.97 10.26
N LEU A 35 -7.20 4.23 9.71
CA LEU A 35 -6.25 3.17 9.34
C LEU A 35 -5.73 2.42 10.57
N GLY A 36 -5.57 3.10 11.70
CA GLY A 36 -5.14 2.48 12.96
C GLY A 36 -6.11 1.43 13.50
N LEU A 37 -7.39 1.46 13.10
CA LEU A 37 -8.39 0.45 13.47
C LEU A 37 -8.11 -0.93 12.83
N ALA A 38 -7.25 -0.99 11.81
CA ALA A 38 -6.89 -2.25 11.15
C ALA A 38 -6.26 -3.27 12.11
N GLY A 39 -5.49 -2.78 13.10
CA GLY A 39 -4.75 -3.60 14.06
C GLY A 39 -3.83 -4.63 13.39
N GLY A 40 -3.46 -5.66 14.14
CA GLY A 40 -2.63 -6.76 13.65
C GLY A 40 -1.80 -7.39 14.76
N VAL A 41 -1.37 -8.64 14.57
CA VAL A 41 -0.61 -9.37 15.60
C VAL A 41 0.89 -9.09 15.51
N THR A 42 1.40 -8.80 14.31
CA THR A 42 2.82 -8.51 14.04
C THR A 42 2.94 -7.27 13.18
N LEU A 43 4.11 -6.64 13.12
CA LEU A 43 4.35 -5.49 12.24
C LEU A 43 3.96 -5.78 10.77
N LYS A 44 4.36 -6.95 10.27
CA LYS A 44 3.97 -7.41 8.92
C LYS A 44 2.46 -7.51 8.77
N ASP A 45 1.77 -8.16 9.70
CA ASP A 45 0.31 -8.32 9.65
C ASP A 45 -0.40 -6.96 9.69
N THR A 46 0.03 -6.07 10.59
CA THR A 46 -0.48 -4.69 10.70
C THR A 46 -0.31 -3.92 9.39
N VAL A 47 0.90 -3.94 8.80
CA VAL A 47 1.15 -3.33 7.49
C VAL A 47 0.22 -3.90 6.42
N TRP A 48 0.04 -5.22 6.38
CA TRP A 48 -0.84 -5.87 5.39
C TRP A 48 -2.29 -5.43 5.52
N ARG A 49 -2.80 -5.33 6.75
CA ARG A 49 -4.19 -4.93 7.05
C ARG A 49 -4.41 -3.45 6.73
N VAL A 50 -3.51 -2.58 7.17
CA VAL A 50 -3.56 -1.13 6.87
C VAL A 50 -3.54 -0.87 5.37
N MET A 51 -2.60 -1.49 4.64
CA MET A 51 -2.49 -1.27 3.20
C MET A 51 -3.66 -1.84 2.40
N LYS A 52 -4.26 -2.97 2.85
CA LYS A 52 -5.49 -3.51 2.26
C LYS A 52 -6.70 -2.62 2.49
N MET A 53 -6.77 -1.96 3.64
CA MET A 53 -7.81 -0.98 3.93
C MET A 53 -7.63 0.27 3.06
N LEU A 54 -6.39 0.66 2.79
CA LEU A 54 -6.06 1.89 2.06
C LEU A 54 -6.21 1.78 0.54
N LEU A 55 -5.71 0.71 -0.09
CA LEU A 55 -5.56 0.61 -1.55
C LEU A 55 -6.25 -0.63 -2.12
N GLN A 56 -6.98 -0.45 -3.23
CA GLN A 56 -7.43 -1.55 -4.06
C GLN A 56 -6.22 -2.18 -4.77
N ASN A 57 -6.29 -3.48 -5.03
CA ASN A 57 -5.18 -4.21 -5.63
C ASN A 57 -4.79 -3.69 -7.02
N ASP A 58 -5.77 -3.29 -7.84
CA ASP A 58 -5.53 -2.74 -9.19
C ASP A 58 -4.71 -1.45 -9.15
N LEU A 59 -4.99 -0.57 -8.17
CA LEU A 59 -4.18 0.61 -7.93
C LEU A 59 -2.79 0.22 -7.43
N ALA A 60 -2.70 -0.69 -6.44
CA ALA A 60 -1.42 -1.14 -5.90
C ALA A 60 -0.48 -1.72 -6.98
N CYS A 61 -1.01 -2.42 -7.99
CA CYS A 61 -0.23 -2.97 -9.10
C CYS A 61 0.42 -1.88 -9.97
N LYS A 62 -0.16 -0.68 -10.02
CA LYS A 62 0.32 0.51 -10.75
C LYS A 62 1.31 1.35 -9.93
N MET A 63 1.59 0.94 -8.70
CA MET A 63 2.49 1.63 -7.78
C MET A 63 3.74 0.82 -7.50
N ASN A 64 4.78 1.50 -7.03
CA ASN A 64 5.89 0.88 -6.32
C ASN A 64 6.45 1.90 -5.30
N TRP A 65 7.53 1.52 -4.61
CA TRP A 65 8.10 2.41 -3.59
C TRP A 65 8.69 3.68 -4.17
N THR A 66 9.55 3.58 -5.19
CA THR A 66 10.39 4.68 -5.69
C THR A 66 9.78 5.46 -6.87
N GLY A 67 8.82 4.89 -7.59
CA GLY A 67 8.24 5.42 -8.83
C GLY A 67 8.90 4.91 -10.12
N LEU A 68 9.77 3.90 -10.05
CA LEU A 68 10.49 3.41 -11.22
C LEU A 68 9.54 2.84 -12.29
N HIS A 69 9.96 2.94 -13.55
CA HIS A 69 9.24 2.45 -14.74
C HIS A 69 7.86 3.10 -14.95
N GLY A 70 7.74 4.40 -14.63
CA GLY A 70 6.49 5.15 -14.85
C GLY A 70 5.36 4.80 -13.87
N LYS A 71 5.67 4.06 -12.79
CA LYS A 71 4.71 3.77 -11.72
C LYS A 71 4.62 4.94 -10.74
N THR A 72 3.50 5.05 -10.05
CA THR A 72 3.36 6.05 -8.98
C THR A 72 4.26 5.68 -7.80
N SER A 73 5.07 6.65 -7.35
CA SER A 73 5.96 6.52 -6.19
C SER A 73 5.18 6.65 -4.89
N PHE A 74 5.18 5.62 -4.05
CA PHE A 74 4.60 5.70 -2.70
C PHE A 74 5.50 6.48 -1.72
N GLN A 75 6.82 6.41 -1.88
CA GLN A 75 7.79 7.13 -1.04
C GLN A 75 7.67 8.66 -1.17
N GLY A 76 7.16 9.17 -2.30
CA GLY A 76 6.94 10.59 -2.53
C GLY A 76 5.66 11.16 -1.90
N LEU A 77 4.79 10.32 -1.35
CA LEU A 77 3.49 10.72 -0.80
C LEU A 77 3.60 11.03 0.69
N GLU A 78 2.82 11.99 1.19
CA GLU A 78 2.60 12.19 2.64
C GLU A 78 1.84 11.00 3.23
N LEU A 79 1.09 10.29 2.39
CA LEU A 79 0.37 9.08 2.77
C LEU A 79 1.27 8.02 3.44
N LYS A 80 2.57 7.97 3.10
CA LYS A 80 3.52 7.06 3.77
C LYS A 80 3.68 7.38 5.27
N ASN A 81 3.67 8.66 5.64
CA ASN A 81 3.84 9.12 7.01
C ASN A 81 2.56 8.84 7.80
N VAL A 82 1.39 9.08 7.19
CA VAL A 82 0.09 8.72 7.74
C VAL A 82 -0.03 7.22 7.99
N VAL A 83 0.41 6.39 7.04
CA VAL A 83 0.41 4.93 7.20
C VAL A 83 1.36 4.48 8.31
N ALA A 84 2.56 5.04 8.38
CA ALA A 84 3.52 4.73 9.44
C ALA A 84 2.95 5.07 10.84
N GLU A 85 2.37 6.27 10.98
CA GLU A 85 1.73 6.69 12.22
C GLU A 85 0.55 5.77 12.58
N ALA A 86 -0.29 5.42 11.61
CA ALA A 86 -1.41 4.48 11.82
C ALA A 86 -0.93 3.10 12.28
N ILE A 87 0.17 2.58 11.73
CA ILE A 87 0.78 1.31 12.15
C ILE A 87 1.27 1.39 13.60
N GLN A 88 1.96 2.48 13.96
CA GLN A 88 2.52 2.69 15.30
C GLN A 88 1.45 2.95 16.38
N ARG A 89 0.19 3.17 16.00
CA ARG A 89 -0.94 3.17 16.95
C ARG A 89 -1.26 1.78 17.49
N ASN A 90 -0.88 0.72 16.78
CA ASN A 90 -0.98 -0.64 17.32
C ASN A 90 0.06 -0.79 18.45
N PRO A 91 -0.34 -1.13 19.70
CA PRO A 91 0.61 -1.31 20.79
C PRO A 91 1.76 -2.27 20.46
N GLY A 92 1.50 -3.34 19.69
CA GLY A 92 2.52 -4.29 19.26
C GLY A 92 3.46 -3.79 18.14
N CYS A 93 3.27 -2.57 17.65
CA CYS A 93 4.07 -1.96 16.59
C CYS A 93 4.59 -0.55 16.96
N ARG A 94 4.30 -0.07 18.17
CA ARG A 94 4.59 1.31 18.60
C ARG A 94 6.06 1.70 18.47
N GLU A 95 6.96 0.77 18.77
CA GLU A 95 8.42 0.99 18.75
C GLU A 95 9.06 0.63 17.41
N SER A 96 8.27 0.25 16.41
CA SER A 96 8.82 -0.07 15.09
C SER A 96 9.47 1.16 14.46
N THR A 97 10.68 0.97 13.97
CA THR A 97 11.45 2.01 13.29
C THR A 97 10.85 2.29 11.92
N ASN A 98 11.13 3.49 11.39
CA ASN A 98 10.75 3.84 10.02
C ASN A 98 11.29 2.81 9.02
N GLN A 99 12.52 2.33 9.21
CA GLN A 99 13.14 1.35 8.31
C GLN A 99 12.37 0.02 8.26
N GLU A 100 11.91 -0.48 9.41
CA GLU A 100 11.14 -1.73 9.49
C GLU A 100 9.76 -1.57 8.85
N VAL A 101 9.09 -0.44 9.10
CA VAL A 101 7.81 -0.11 8.45
C VAL A 101 7.99 -0.04 6.93
N GLU A 102 8.98 0.73 6.46
CA GLU A 102 9.29 0.88 5.03
C GLU A 102 9.67 -0.45 4.36
N HIS A 103 10.39 -1.32 5.06
CA HIS A 103 10.70 -2.67 4.56
C HIS A 103 9.41 -3.42 4.20
N TRP A 104 8.43 -3.44 5.10
CA TRP A 104 7.18 -4.15 4.87
C TRP A 104 6.26 -3.45 3.87
N LEU A 105 6.24 -2.11 3.84
CA LEU A 105 5.50 -1.35 2.82
C LEU A 105 6.03 -1.62 1.40
N ARG A 106 7.36 -1.59 1.22
CA ARG A 106 8.02 -1.98 -0.03
C ARG A 106 7.64 -3.38 -0.45
N ARG A 107 7.70 -4.33 0.49
CA ARG A 107 7.38 -5.74 0.23
C ARG A 107 5.91 -5.92 -0.14
N TRP A 108 5.00 -5.19 0.52
CA TRP A 108 3.58 -5.21 0.22
C TRP A 108 3.31 -4.69 -1.21
N LEU A 109 3.88 -3.55 -1.60
CA LEU A 109 3.70 -3.01 -2.96
C LEU A 109 4.29 -3.93 -4.03
N TYR A 110 5.49 -4.46 -3.79
CA TYR A 110 6.13 -5.40 -4.72
C TYR A 110 5.27 -6.64 -5.00
N LEU A 111 4.60 -7.16 -3.96
CA LEU A 111 3.77 -8.36 -4.06
C LEU A 111 2.35 -8.08 -4.61
N ALA A 112 2.01 -6.85 -4.99
CA ALA A 112 0.67 -6.52 -5.47
C ALA A 112 0.29 -7.35 -6.71
N GLY A 113 1.18 -7.45 -7.70
CA GLY A 113 0.94 -8.23 -8.91
C GLY A 113 0.85 -9.75 -8.71
N ASP A 114 1.25 -10.26 -7.54
CA ASP A 114 1.13 -11.69 -7.19
C ASP A 114 -0.24 -12.05 -6.59
N ARG A 115 -0.98 -11.05 -6.12
CA ARG A 115 -2.32 -11.23 -5.54
C ARG A 115 -3.30 -11.63 -6.63
N GLU A 116 -4.46 -12.16 -6.20
CA GLU A 116 -5.59 -12.46 -7.10
C GLU A 116 -5.22 -13.36 -8.29
N GLY A 117 -4.33 -14.31 -8.05
CA GLY A 117 -3.92 -15.31 -9.05
C GLY A 117 -2.84 -14.84 -10.04
N GLY A 118 -2.28 -13.64 -9.89
CA GLY A 118 -1.24 -13.13 -10.79
C GLY A 118 0.01 -14.02 -10.86
N ARG A 119 0.41 -14.64 -9.74
CA ARG A 119 1.49 -15.63 -9.73
C ARG A 119 1.17 -16.85 -10.60
N ARG A 120 -0.07 -17.36 -10.56
CA ARG A 120 -0.53 -18.52 -11.36
C ARG A 120 -0.60 -18.19 -12.85
N ARG A 121 -0.98 -16.95 -13.20
CA ARG A 121 -0.97 -16.48 -14.60
C ARG A 121 0.45 -16.37 -15.16
N ARG A 122 1.43 -15.90 -14.38
CA ARG A 122 2.83 -15.83 -14.82
C ARG A 122 3.46 -17.22 -14.99
N SER A 123 3.16 -18.17 -14.09
CA SER A 123 3.66 -19.54 -14.21
C SER A 123 3.09 -20.28 -15.43
N THR A 124 1.85 -19.99 -15.84
CA THR A 124 1.24 -20.62 -17.02
C THR A 124 1.75 -20.03 -18.34
N VAL A 125 2.03 -18.72 -18.41
CA VAL A 125 2.63 -18.06 -19.59
C VAL A 125 4.04 -18.60 -19.88
N LEU A 126 4.86 -18.81 -18.85
CA LEU A 126 6.22 -19.37 -19.02
C LEU A 126 6.20 -20.80 -19.59
N HIS A 127 5.13 -21.57 -19.37
CA HIS A 127 5.02 -22.94 -19.84
C HIS A 127 4.48 -23.06 -21.28
N HIS A 128 3.95 -21.97 -21.87
CA HIS A 128 3.33 -21.97 -23.20
C HIS A 128 4.16 -21.25 -24.28
N GLN A 129 5.46 -21.02 -24.07
CA GLN A 129 6.32 -20.53 -25.15
C GLN A 129 6.60 -21.69 -26.13
N PRO A 130 6.10 -21.68 -27.38
CA PRO A 130 6.48 -22.68 -28.36
C PRO A 130 7.96 -22.47 -28.70
N HIS A 131 8.77 -23.52 -28.56
CA HIS A 131 10.12 -23.56 -29.08
C HIS A 131 10.05 -23.42 -30.61
N THR A 132 10.24 -22.21 -31.14
CA THR A 132 10.52 -22.02 -32.56
C THR A 132 11.97 -22.41 -32.79
N ASN A 133 12.17 -23.63 -33.31
CA ASN A 133 13.47 -24.12 -33.74
C ASN A 133 13.77 -23.52 -35.13
N THR A 134 14.87 -22.76 -35.23
CA THR A 134 15.51 -22.39 -36.50
C THR A 134 16.64 -23.36 -36.76
#